data_AF-A0A3A4WPB1-F1
#
_entry.id   AF-A0A3A4WPB1-F1
#
_cell.length_a   1.000
_cell.length_b   1.000
_cell.length_c   1.000
_cell.angle_alpha   90.00
_cell.angle_beta   90.00
_cell.angle_gamma   90.00
#
_symmetry.space_group_name_H-M   'P 1'
#
loop_
_entity.id
_entity.type
_entity.pdbx_description
1 polymer ?
#
loop_
_entity_poly.entity_id
_entity_poly.type
_entity_poly.pdbx_seq_one_letter_code
_entity_poly.pdbx_strand_id
1 'polypeptide(L)'
;MRMRMIYTVLLSLFFSSVCMAAAPHEIAGYVLGGNIGDYQAFIDPKTDMRIRYFESIHEVEVKRIPGFKSGLIRYGTCAEKGRILQIKLKYLDSSKTFYDELLERFKQRFGKPSEWQGDPFHVVIAWKWTFTDKENNRISLHLQHNTRDLEDKLGNSVKLSLVNGIEKESRCFDGKSEDPDKTGKEGASEPPDWDRLLPR
;
A
#
# COMPACT_ATOMS: atom_id res chain seq x y z
N MET A 1 62.59 26.38 29.51
CA MET A 1 61.36 26.66 28.72
C MET A 1 61.10 25.47 27.81
N ARG A 2 60.16 24.59 28.16
CA ARG A 2 59.79 23.40 27.37
C ARG A 2 58.46 23.68 26.68
N MET A 3 58.49 23.84 25.36
CA MET A 3 57.32 24.07 24.52
C MET A 3 56.63 22.72 24.27
N ARG A 4 55.47 22.48 24.89
CA ARG A 4 54.61 21.32 24.60
C ARG A 4 53.69 21.72 23.44
N MET A 5 54.05 21.28 22.23
CA MET A 5 53.22 21.40 21.04
C MET A 5 52.19 20.27 21.04
N ILE A 6 50.96 20.59 21.44
CA ILE A 6 49.83 19.65 21.47
C ILE A 6 49.29 19.56 20.04
N TYR A 7 49.50 18.42 19.37
CA TYR A 7 48.89 18.10 18.08
C TYR A 7 47.39 17.84 18.28
N THR A 8 46.56 18.81 17.89
CA THR A 8 45.10 18.65 17.86
C THR A 8 44.71 17.80 16.64
N VAL A 9 44.33 16.55 16.89
CA VAL A 9 43.78 15.63 15.88
C VAL A 9 42.41 16.17 15.44
N LEU A 10 42.35 16.71 14.22
CA LEU A 10 41.13 17.18 13.57
C LEU A 10 40.32 15.95 13.09
N LEU A 11 39.47 15.42 13.96
CA LEU A 11 38.56 14.31 13.65
C LEU A 11 37.40 14.85 12.80
N SER A 12 37.58 14.84 11.48
CA SER A 12 36.54 15.17 10.51
C SER A 12 35.44 14.10 10.53
N LEU A 13 34.40 14.34 11.35
CA LEU A 13 33.13 13.62 11.34
C LEU A 13 32.44 13.87 9.98
N PHE A 14 32.65 12.96 9.04
CA PHE A 14 31.76 12.77 7.89
C PHE A 14 30.40 12.29 8.42
N PHE A 15 29.57 13.24 8.87
CA PHE A 15 28.13 13.00 8.98
C PHE A 15 27.60 12.83 7.55
N SER A 16 27.60 11.59 7.08
CA SER A 16 26.78 11.19 5.94
C SER A 16 25.34 11.53 6.29
N SER A 17 24.86 12.65 5.76
CA SER A 17 23.46 13.04 5.87
C SER A 17 22.63 11.94 5.22
N VAL A 18 22.06 11.06 6.04
CA VAL A 18 21.04 10.10 5.59
C VAL A 18 19.85 10.97 5.18
N CYS A 19 19.82 11.34 3.90
CA CYS A 19 18.67 12.00 3.32
C CYS A 19 17.55 10.95 3.32
N MET A 20 16.74 10.95 4.38
CA MET A 20 15.48 10.21 4.37
C MET A 20 14.67 10.77 3.20
N ALA A 21 14.50 9.96 2.17
CA ALA A 21 13.65 10.30 1.05
C ALA A 21 12.26 10.68 1.57
N ALA A 22 11.72 11.80 1.10
CA ALA A 22 10.38 12.22 1.46
C ALA A 22 9.37 11.12 1.11
N ALA A 23 8.42 10.86 2.01
CA ALA A 23 7.38 9.88 1.80
C ALA A 23 6.61 10.19 0.50
N PRO A 24 6.35 9.20 -0.37
CA PRO A 24 5.59 9.42 -1.58
C PRO A 24 4.10 9.54 -1.27
N HIS A 25 3.45 10.58 -1.77
CA HIS A 25 2.00 10.78 -1.64
C HIS A 25 1.27 10.72 -2.98
N GLU A 26 1.98 10.73 -4.10
CA GLU A 26 1.35 10.87 -5.41
C GLU A 26 1.91 9.85 -6.41
N ILE A 27 1.03 9.35 -7.27
CA ILE A 27 1.42 8.66 -8.49
C ILE A 27 0.36 8.87 -9.57
N ALA A 28 0.83 9.09 -10.80
CA ALA A 28 -0.02 9.25 -11.98
C ALA A 28 -1.10 10.35 -11.85
N GLY A 29 -0.78 11.42 -11.11
CA GLY A 29 -1.69 12.54 -10.86
C GLY A 29 -2.70 12.31 -9.74
N TYR A 30 -2.72 11.14 -9.09
CA TYR A 30 -3.58 10.86 -7.93
C TYR A 30 -2.82 11.07 -6.63
N VAL A 31 -3.42 11.84 -5.72
CA VAL A 31 -2.83 12.19 -4.42
C VAL A 31 -3.48 11.38 -3.29
N LEU A 32 -2.65 10.65 -2.56
CA LEU A 32 -3.03 9.93 -1.34
C LEU A 32 -3.47 10.92 -0.26
N GLY A 33 -4.62 10.68 0.35
CA GLY A 33 -5.24 11.59 1.30
C GLY A 33 -6.04 12.73 0.67
N GLY A 34 -5.98 12.93 -0.66
CA GLY A 34 -6.86 13.85 -1.39
C GLY A 34 -8.31 13.35 -1.45
N ASN A 35 -9.21 14.13 -2.06
CA ASN A 35 -10.62 13.75 -2.20
C ASN A 35 -10.88 13.09 -3.56
N ILE A 36 -11.57 11.94 -3.59
CA ILE A 36 -11.93 11.24 -4.82
C ILE A 36 -12.85 12.07 -5.73
N GLY A 37 -13.61 13.01 -5.15
CA GLY A 37 -14.44 13.97 -5.86
C GLY A 37 -13.66 14.88 -6.82
N ASP A 38 -12.36 15.09 -6.58
CA ASP A 38 -11.51 15.90 -7.45
C ASP A 38 -11.16 15.17 -8.76
N TYR A 39 -11.41 13.86 -8.84
CA TYR A 39 -11.00 12.99 -9.93
C TYR A 39 -12.16 12.43 -10.77
N GLN A 40 -13.38 12.99 -10.65
CA GLN A 40 -14.58 12.49 -11.34
C GLN A 40 -14.40 12.34 -12.86
N ALA A 41 -13.63 13.23 -13.49
CA ALA A 41 -13.34 13.14 -14.92
C ALA A 41 -12.42 11.95 -15.27
N PHE A 42 -11.66 11.42 -14.31
CA PHE A 42 -10.59 10.44 -14.50
C PHE A 42 -10.91 9.05 -13.93
N ILE A 43 -12.06 8.87 -13.28
CA ILE A 43 -12.54 7.57 -12.76
C ILE A 43 -13.76 7.08 -13.55
N ASP A 44 -14.02 5.78 -13.52
CA ASP A 44 -15.27 5.19 -14.03
C ASP A 44 -16.26 4.96 -12.87
N PRO A 45 -17.21 5.89 -12.65
CA PRO A 45 -18.14 5.82 -11.53
C PRO A 45 -19.06 4.58 -11.58
N LYS A 46 -19.19 3.91 -12.72
CA LYS A 46 -20.00 2.67 -12.84
C LYS A 46 -19.35 1.47 -12.15
N THR A 47 -18.05 1.56 -11.89
CA THR A 47 -17.27 0.52 -11.22
C THR A 47 -17.19 0.72 -9.71
N ASP A 48 -17.77 1.82 -9.20
CA ASP A 48 -17.76 2.14 -7.78
C ASP A 48 -18.47 1.06 -6.97
N MET A 49 -17.72 0.41 -6.09
CA MET A 49 -18.26 -0.67 -5.28
C MET A 49 -17.63 -0.73 -3.90
N ARG A 50 -18.41 -1.24 -2.95
CA ARG A 50 -17.94 -1.58 -1.61
C ARG A 50 -17.04 -2.80 -1.67
N ILE A 51 -15.94 -2.77 -0.93
CA ILE A 51 -15.04 -3.91 -0.80
C ILE A 51 -15.62 -4.88 0.24
N ARG A 52 -15.70 -6.16 -0.10
CA ARG A 52 -16.12 -7.22 0.84
C ARG A 52 -15.12 -7.29 2.00
N TYR A 53 -15.63 -7.36 3.23
CA TYR A 53 -14.84 -7.35 4.49
C TYR A 53 -14.12 -6.02 4.79
N PHE A 54 -14.37 -4.97 4.01
CA PHE A 54 -13.90 -3.61 4.25
C PHE A 54 -15.03 -2.62 3.91
N GLU A 55 -16.15 -2.72 4.63
CA GLU A 55 -17.40 -2.07 4.27
C GLU A 55 -17.35 -0.53 4.32
N SER A 56 -16.43 0.05 5.09
CA SER A 56 -16.14 1.49 5.13
C SER A 56 -15.23 1.98 4.01
N ILE A 57 -14.89 1.12 3.05
CA ILE A 57 -14.01 1.45 1.94
C ILE A 57 -14.68 1.04 0.64
N HIS A 58 -14.73 2.00 -0.28
CA HIS A 58 -15.12 1.76 -1.67
C HIS A 58 -13.88 1.69 -2.56
N GLU A 59 -14.03 1.01 -3.68
CA GLU A 59 -13.05 0.90 -4.76
C GLU A 59 -13.69 1.34 -6.07
N VAL A 60 -12.94 2.08 -6.88
CA VAL A 60 -13.36 2.54 -8.21
C VAL A 60 -12.21 2.40 -9.19
N GLU A 61 -12.52 2.03 -10.44
CA GLU A 61 -11.53 1.97 -11.51
C GLU A 61 -11.19 3.36 -12.04
N VAL A 62 -9.92 3.55 -12.39
CA VAL A 62 -9.48 4.74 -13.14
C VAL A 62 -9.70 4.54 -14.63
N LYS A 63 -10.03 5.62 -15.34
CA LYS A 63 -9.98 5.67 -16.80
C LYS A 63 -8.55 5.49 -17.29
N ARG A 64 -8.36 5.35 -18.60
CA ARG A 64 -7.05 5.14 -19.22
C ARG A 64 -6.03 6.20 -18.79
N ILE A 65 -4.90 5.75 -18.22
CA ILE A 65 -3.75 6.58 -17.84
C ILE A 65 -2.55 6.18 -18.71
N PRO A 66 -1.81 7.12 -19.30
CA PRO A 66 -0.57 6.81 -20.01
C PRO A 66 0.41 5.99 -19.16
N GLY A 67 0.97 4.92 -19.72
CA GLY A 67 1.93 4.04 -19.03
C GLY A 67 1.30 2.96 -18.13
N PHE A 68 -0.04 2.98 -17.94
CA PHE A 68 -0.74 2.01 -17.10
C PHE A 68 -1.82 1.26 -17.89
N LYS A 69 -1.94 -0.04 -17.62
CA LYS A 69 -2.96 -0.92 -18.17
C LYS A 69 -4.32 -0.70 -17.50
N SER A 70 -4.30 -0.51 -16.18
CA SER A 70 -5.49 -0.35 -15.34
C SER A 70 -5.10 0.25 -13.98
N GLY A 71 -6.08 0.69 -13.21
CA GLY A 71 -5.85 1.17 -11.86
C GLY A 71 -7.12 1.16 -11.02
N LEU A 72 -6.94 1.05 -9.71
CA LEU A 72 -7.98 1.02 -8.70
C LEU A 72 -7.64 2.05 -7.63
N ILE A 73 -8.61 2.90 -7.30
CA ILE A 73 -8.53 3.84 -6.19
C ILE A 73 -9.46 3.37 -5.10
N ARG A 74 -8.95 3.25 -3.87
CA ARG A 74 -9.78 3.01 -2.69
C ARG A 74 -9.94 4.28 -1.90
N TYR A 75 -11.16 4.55 -1.45
CA TYR A 75 -11.48 5.74 -0.68
C TYR A 75 -12.45 5.42 0.47
N GLY A 76 -12.38 6.24 1.52
CA GLY A 76 -13.17 6.06 2.75
C GLY A 76 -14.62 6.49 2.60
N THR A 77 -15.52 5.83 3.33
CA THR A 77 -16.97 6.15 3.35
C THR A 77 -17.54 6.33 4.75
N CYS A 78 -16.75 6.09 5.80
CA CYS A 78 -17.18 6.18 7.19
C CYS A 78 -16.58 7.37 7.95
N ALA A 79 -15.26 7.38 8.15
CA ALA A 79 -14.58 8.35 9.00
C ALA A 79 -14.28 9.65 8.24
N GLU A 80 -13.79 9.51 7.01
CA GLU A 80 -13.38 10.60 6.14
C GLU A 80 -13.90 10.32 4.72
N LYS A 81 -15.17 10.65 4.50
CA LYS A 81 -15.86 10.38 3.24
C LYS A 81 -15.12 10.98 2.05
N GLY A 82 -14.83 10.13 1.06
CA GLY A 82 -14.14 10.50 -0.17
C GLY A 82 -12.62 10.60 -0.05
N ARG A 83 -12.02 10.44 1.14
CA ARG A 83 -10.56 10.49 1.29
C ARG A 83 -9.91 9.30 0.59
N ILE A 84 -8.96 9.54 -0.31
CA ILE A 84 -8.20 8.50 -1.01
C ILE A 84 -7.26 7.82 -0.02
N LEU A 85 -7.41 6.51 0.13
CA LEU A 85 -6.67 5.66 1.07
C LEU A 85 -5.68 4.75 0.39
N GLN A 86 -5.92 4.39 -0.87
CA GLN A 86 -5.03 3.53 -1.63
C GLN A 86 -5.10 3.84 -3.11
N ILE A 87 -3.95 3.83 -3.77
CA ILE A 87 -3.80 3.95 -5.21
C ILE A 87 -3.06 2.69 -5.68
N LYS A 88 -3.73 1.81 -6.44
CA LYS A 88 -3.13 0.60 -7.01
C LYS A 88 -3.16 0.69 -8.53
N LEU A 89 -2.00 0.77 -9.16
CA LEU A 89 -1.87 0.88 -10.61
C LEU A 89 -1.11 -0.31 -11.18
N LYS A 90 -1.54 -0.76 -12.36
CA LYS A 90 -0.89 -1.81 -13.12
C LYS A 90 -0.21 -1.21 -14.34
N TYR A 91 1.09 -1.43 -14.49
CA TYR A 91 1.83 -0.90 -15.62
C TYR A 91 1.42 -1.56 -16.93
N LEU A 92 1.55 -0.81 -18.02
CA LEU A 92 1.29 -1.33 -19.37
C LEU A 92 2.31 -2.40 -19.77
N ASP A 93 3.58 -2.16 -19.47
CA ASP A 93 4.65 -3.15 -19.66
C ASP A 93 4.66 -4.14 -18.48
N SER A 94 4.37 -5.40 -18.79
CA SER A 94 4.33 -6.50 -17.82
C SER A 94 5.64 -7.28 -17.71
N SER A 95 6.68 -6.90 -18.46
CA SER A 95 7.93 -7.65 -18.52
C SER A 95 8.73 -7.57 -17.21
N LYS A 96 9.52 -8.61 -16.96
CA LYS A 96 10.45 -8.65 -15.83
C LYS A 96 11.58 -7.64 -15.98
N THR A 97 12.06 -7.38 -17.21
CA THR A 97 13.08 -6.37 -17.49
C THR A 97 12.61 -4.98 -17.07
N PHE A 98 11.39 -4.59 -17.45
CA PHE A 98 10.82 -3.32 -17.02
C PHE A 98 10.66 -3.23 -15.50
N TYR A 99 10.28 -4.33 -14.85
CA TYR A 99 10.23 -4.39 -13.39
C TYR A 99 11.59 -4.17 -12.74
N ASP A 100 12.65 -4.80 -13.25
CA ASP A 100 14.00 -4.65 -12.70
C ASP A 100 14.49 -3.21 -12.84
N GLU A 101 14.21 -2.56 -13.98
CA GLU A 101 14.48 -1.14 -14.17
C GLU A 101 13.68 -0.25 -13.21
N LEU A 102 12.40 -0.53 -13.00
CA LEU A 102 11.58 0.18 -12.03
C LEU A 102 12.13 0.00 -10.61
N LEU A 103 12.51 -1.22 -10.24
CA LEU A 103 13.04 -1.53 -8.92
C LEU A 103 14.32 -0.74 -8.64
N GLU A 104 15.24 -0.67 -9.60
CA GLU A 104 16.46 0.13 -9.46
C GLU A 104 16.15 1.63 -9.31
N ARG A 105 15.20 2.16 -10.09
CA ARG A 105 14.75 3.56 -9.95
C ARG A 105 14.09 3.82 -8.59
N PHE A 106 13.31 2.88 -8.08
CA PHE A 106 12.68 2.97 -6.77
C PHE A 106 13.74 2.95 -5.65
N LYS A 107 14.73 2.06 -5.74
CA LYS A 107 15.85 2.02 -4.79
C LYS A 107 16.67 3.30 -4.81
N GLN A 108 16.94 3.86 -5.99
CA GLN A 108 17.64 5.14 -6.13
C GLN A 108 16.84 6.28 -5.50
N ARG A 109 15.52 6.29 -5.65
CA ARG A 109 14.65 7.36 -5.15
C ARG A 109 14.33 7.25 -3.66
N PHE A 110 14.07 6.04 -3.16
CA PHE A 110 13.52 5.80 -1.83
C PHE A 110 14.48 5.04 -0.90
N GLY A 111 15.66 4.64 -1.38
CA GLY A 111 16.59 3.81 -0.65
C GLY A 111 16.20 2.33 -0.65
N LYS A 112 16.83 1.55 0.23
CA LYS A 112 16.61 0.10 0.31
C LYS A 112 15.16 -0.20 0.74
N PRO A 113 14.50 -1.22 0.15
CA PRO A 113 13.19 -1.65 0.59
C PRO A 113 13.22 -2.13 2.05
N SER A 114 12.11 -1.95 2.75
CA SER A 114 11.93 -2.34 4.15
C SER A 114 11.69 -3.85 4.29
N GLU A 115 11.02 -4.47 3.32
CA GLU A 115 10.54 -5.84 3.43
C GLU A 115 10.45 -6.52 2.04
N TRP A 116 10.86 -7.78 1.97
CA TRP A 116 10.55 -8.67 0.85
C TRP A 116 9.21 -9.34 1.09
N GLN A 117 8.32 -9.31 0.09
CA GLN A 117 6.97 -9.88 0.17
C GLN A 117 6.65 -10.85 -0.97
N GLY A 118 7.66 -11.29 -1.72
CA GLY A 118 7.49 -12.30 -2.76
C GLY A 118 7.40 -13.71 -2.20
N ASP A 119 6.97 -14.66 -3.02
CA ASP A 119 6.93 -16.08 -2.63
C ASP A 119 8.28 -16.78 -2.87
N PRO A 120 8.53 -17.93 -2.19
CA PRO A 120 9.79 -18.67 -2.33
C PRO A 120 10.08 -19.19 -3.74
N PHE A 121 9.05 -19.39 -4.57
CA PHE A 121 9.17 -19.86 -5.95
C PHE A 121 9.31 -18.70 -6.95
N HIS A 122 9.35 -17.46 -6.46
CA HIS A 122 9.44 -16.23 -7.25
C HIS A 122 8.34 -16.10 -8.31
N VAL A 123 7.16 -16.67 -8.05
CA VAL A 123 5.99 -16.45 -8.90
C VAL A 123 5.56 -14.99 -8.81
N VAL A 124 5.50 -14.47 -7.59
CA VAL A 124 5.32 -13.10 -7.16
C VAL A 124 6.63 -12.61 -6.56
N ILE A 125 7.14 -11.52 -7.13
CA ILE A 125 8.28 -10.77 -6.63
C ILE A 125 7.72 -9.45 -6.13
N ALA A 126 7.84 -9.17 -4.83
CA ALA A 126 7.30 -7.94 -4.26
C ALA A 126 8.25 -7.32 -3.24
N TRP A 127 8.44 -6.02 -3.35
CA TRP A 127 9.19 -5.20 -2.40
C TRP A 127 8.30 -4.14 -1.79
N LYS A 128 8.46 -3.92 -0.50
CA LYS A 128 7.72 -2.91 0.25
C LYS A 128 8.67 -1.88 0.86
N TRP A 129 8.27 -0.62 0.78
CA TRP A 129 8.84 0.48 1.54
C TRP A 129 7.77 1.00 2.50
N THR A 130 8.21 1.40 3.69
CA THR A 130 7.35 2.04 4.69
C THR A 130 7.90 3.41 5.02
N PHE A 131 7.00 4.39 5.11
CA PHE A 131 7.35 5.77 5.40
C PHE A 131 6.44 6.32 6.50
N THR A 132 6.97 7.28 7.24
CA THR A 132 6.18 8.18 8.08
C THR A 132 6.38 9.59 7.54
N ASP A 133 5.30 10.28 7.20
CA ASP A 133 5.39 11.65 6.72
C ASP A 133 5.43 12.69 7.87
N LYS A 134 5.46 13.98 7.52
CA LYS A 134 5.52 15.08 8.49
C LYS A 134 4.25 15.23 9.33
N GLU A 135 3.13 14.72 8.85
CA GLU A 135 1.85 14.69 9.55
C GLU A 135 1.66 13.41 10.38
N ASN A 136 2.73 12.61 10.51
CA ASN A 136 2.73 11.31 11.18
C ASN A 136 1.80 10.28 10.52
N ASN A 137 1.52 10.43 9.22
CA ASN A 137 0.83 9.41 8.45
C ASN A 137 1.77 8.25 8.12
N ARG A 138 1.24 7.04 8.23
CA ARG A 138 1.95 5.81 7.88
C ARG A 138 1.62 5.44 6.43
N ILE A 139 2.63 5.47 5.58
CA ILE A 139 2.48 5.21 4.15
C ILE A 139 3.24 3.94 3.78
N SER A 140 2.59 3.04 3.04
CA SER A 140 3.27 1.89 2.42
C SER A 140 3.28 2.00 0.91
N LEU A 141 4.43 1.68 0.32
CA LEU A 141 4.63 1.58 -1.12
C LEU A 141 5.03 0.14 -1.43
N HIS A 142 4.31 -0.51 -2.34
CA HIS A 142 4.63 -1.85 -2.81
C HIS A 142 4.91 -1.80 -4.31
N LEU A 143 6.00 -2.40 -4.74
CA LEU A 143 6.29 -2.68 -6.14
C LEU A 143 6.28 -4.20 -6.31
N GLN A 144 5.48 -4.70 -7.25
CA GLN A 144 5.25 -6.12 -7.43
C GLN A 144 5.32 -6.52 -8.91
N HIS A 145 5.89 -7.69 -9.17
CA HIS A 145 5.83 -8.42 -10.44
C HIS A 145 5.23 -9.80 -10.21
N ASN A 146 4.23 -10.17 -11.00
CA ASN A 146 3.67 -11.52 -10.98
C ASN A 146 3.87 -12.22 -12.34
N THR A 147 4.43 -13.43 -12.30
CA THR A 147 4.72 -14.29 -13.45
C THR A 147 3.59 -15.25 -13.79
N ARG A 148 2.61 -15.46 -12.89
CA ARG A 148 1.46 -16.36 -13.13
C ARG A 148 0.14 -15.74 -12.70
N ASP A 149 -0.95 -16.12 -13.38
CA ASP A 149 -2.29 -15.70 -13.00
C ASP A 149 -2.86 -16.66 -11.95
N LEU A 150 -2.37 -16.58 -10.72
CA LEU A 150 -2.78 -17.44 -9.60
C LEU A 150 -3.85 -16.76 -8.72
N GLU A 151 -4.65 -15.85 -9.27
CA GLU A 151 -5.67 -14.95 -8.64
C GLU A 151 -5.26 -13.47 -8.67
N ASP A 152 -3.95 -13.17 -8.66
CA ASP A 152 -3.40 -11.82 -8.83
C ASP A 152 -2.96 -11.57 -10.27
N LYS A 153 -3.74 -10.81 -11.04
CA LYS A 153 -3.54 -10.54 -12.48
C LYS A 153 -2.05 -10.29 -12.86
N LEU A 154 -1.49 -11.09 -13.78
CA LEU A 154 -0.13 -11.06 -14.36
C LEU A 154 0.54 -9.69 -14.58
N GLY A 155 1.85 -9.56 -14.30
CA GLY A 155 2.68 -8.41 -14.68
C GLY A 155 3.04 -7.47 -13.53
N ASN A 156 3.30 -6.21 -13.87
CA ASN A 156 3.89 -5.23 -12.94
C ASN A 156 2.83 -4.33 -12.32
N SER A 157 2.92 -4.12 -11.01
CA SER A 157 2.03 -3.21 -10.30
C SER A 157 2.75 -2.42 -9.21
N VAL A 158 2.20 -1.24 -8.94
CA VAL A 158 2.60 -0.37 -7.84
C VAL A 158 1.38 -0.04 -7.00
N LYS A 159 1.54 -0.08 -5.69
CA LYS A 159 0.47 0.21 -4.73
C LYS A 159 1.00 1.18 -3.67
N LEU A 160 0.28 2.29 -3.49
CA LEU A 160 0.53 3.25 -2.42
C LEU A 160 -0.67 3.25 -1.46
N SER A 161 -0.44 3.14 -0.15
CA SER A 161 -1.51 3.07 0.85
C SER A 161 -1.28 3.99 2.04
N LEU A 162 -2.34 4.63 2.51
CA LEU A 162 -2.40 5.40 3.75
C LEU A 162 -2.88 4.46 4.87
N VAL A 163 -1.94 3.81 5.55
CA VAL A 163 -2.22 2.69 6.46
C VAL A 163 -3.09 3.13 7.64
N ASN A 164 -2.72 4.23 8.28
CA ASN A 164 -3.49 4.80 9.40
C ASN A 164 -4.89 5.29 8.97
N GLY A 165 -5.05 5.72 7.71
CA GLY A 165 -6.36 6.09 7.16
C GLY A 165 -7.29 4.88 6.98
N ILE A 166 -6.76 3.77 6.45
CA ILE A 166 -7.49 2.50 6.34
C ILE A 166 -7.91 1.99 7.73
N GLU A 167 -6.99 2.01 8.70
CA GLU A 167 -7.29 1.62 10.08
C GLU A 167 -8.38 2.51 10.72
N LYS A 168 -8.38 3.81 10.40
CA LYS A 168 -9.38 4.76 10.90
C LYS A 168 -10.77 4.48 10.32
N GLU A 169 -10.87 4.16 9.03
CA GLU A 169 -12.12 3.74 8.41
C GLU A 169 -12.67 2.44 9.01
N SER A 170 -11.80 1.44 9.24
CA SER A 170 -12.20 0.18 9.88
C SER A 170 -12.80 0.44 11.26
N ARG A 171 -12.07 1.17 12.12
CA ARG A 171 -12.55 1.50 13.48
C ARG A 171 -13.88 2.24 13.47
N CYS A 172 -14.09 3.15 12.51
CA CYS A 172 -15.35 3.88 12.37
C CYS A 172 -16.52 2.93 12.02
N PHE A 173 -16.28 1.94 11.17
CA PHE A 173 -17.29 0.95 10.82
C PHE A 173 -17.61 0.02 11.99
N ASP A 174 -16.56 -0.49 12.64
CA ASP A 174 -16.70 -1.42 13.76
C ASP A 174 -17.51 -0.80 14.89
N GLY A 175 -17.21 0.45 15.27
CA GLY A 175 -17.94 1.20 16.30
C GLY A 175 -19.36 1.62 15.92
N LYS A 176 -19.75 1.53 14.63
CA LYS A 176 -21.15 1.69 14.19
C LYS A 176 -21.89 0.36 14.10
N SER A 177 -21.16 -0.75 14.13
CA SER A 177 -21.69 -2.11 13.94
C SER A 177 -21.98 -2.84 15.25
N GLU A 178 -22.02 -2.12 16.38
CA GLU A 178 -22.67 -2.54 17.63
C GLU A 178 -24.19 -2.61 17.44
N ASP A 179 -24.61 -3.45 16.50
CA ASP A 179 -25.96 -3.97 16.45
C ASP A 179 -26.07 -4.98 17.60
N PRO A 180 -27.00 -4.83 18.56
CA PRO A 180 -27.15 -5.77 19.68
C PRO A 180 -27.37 -7.22 19.22
N ASP A 181 -27.74 -7.45 17.97
CA ASP A 181 -27.90 -8.77 17.37
C ASP A 181 -26.58 -9.50 17.06
N LYS A 182 -25.41 -8.82 17.19
CA LYS A 182 -24.09 -9.46 17.20
C LYS A 182 -23.68 -10.02 18.56
N THR A 183 -24.55 -9.96 19.57
CA THR A 183 -24.52 -10.94 20.67
C THR A 183 -25.17 -12.24 20.20
N GLY A 184 -24.67 -12.78 19.09
CA GLY A 184 -24.86 -14.18 18.79
C GLY A 184 -24.36 -14.94 20.01
N LYS A 185 -25.28 -15.55 20.76
CA LYS A 185 -24.94 -16.52 21.78
C LYS A 185 -23.85 -17.39 21.18
N GLU A 186 -22.66 -17.41 21.78
CA GLU A 186 -21.70 -18.48 21.54
C GLU A 186 -22.44 -19.76 21.91
N GLY A 187 -23.16 -20.34 20.95
CA GLY A 187 -23.69 -21.68 21.07
C GLY A 187 -22.49 -22.54 21.32
N ALA A 188 -22.48 -23.27 22.44
CA ALA A 188 -21.48 -24.27 22.72
C ALA A 188 -21.24 -25.06 21.42
N SER A 189 -20.02 -24.99 20.88
CA SER A 189 -19.76 -25.60 19.58
C SER A 189 -19.92 -27.10 19.74
N GLU A 190 -20.96 -27.68 19.13
CA GLU A 190 -21.02 -29.12 18.96
C GLU A 190 -19.76 -29.59 18.23
N PRO A 191 -19.21 -30.77 18.56
CA PRO A 191 -18.05 -31.31 17.86
C PRO A 191 -18.31 -31.34 16.34
N PRO A 192 -17.33 -30.95 15.51
CA PRO A 192 -17.52 -30.86 14.07
C PRO A 192 -17.86 -32.24 13.46
N ASP A 193 -18.88 -32.27 12.62
CA ASP A 193 -19.19 -33.41 11.77
C ASP A 193 -18.17 -33.49 10.62
N TRP A 194 -17.15 -34.33 10.79
CA TRP A 194 -16.03 -34.47 9.84
C TRP A 194 -16.47 -34.90 8.44
N ASP A 195 -17.57 -35.65 8.31
CA ASP A 195 -18.08 -36.11 7.02
C ASP A 195 -18.67 -34.97 6.17
N ARG A 196 -19.02 -33.85 6.81
CA ARG A 196 -19.46 -32.61 6.13
C ARG A 196 -18.32 -31.64 5.84
N LEU A 197 -17.20 -31.78 6.55
CA LEU A 197 -16.05 -30.88 6.45
C LEU A 197 -14.97 -31.40 5.51
N LEU A 198 -14.92 -32.71 5.32
CA LEU A 198 -13.97 -33.35 4.42
C LEU A 198 -14.60 -33.52 3.03
N PRO A 199 -13.93 -33.10 1.95
CA PRO A 199 -14.38 -33.42 0.60
C PRO A 199 -14.38 -34.94 0.40
N ARG A 200 -15.41 -35.46 -0.26
CA ARG A 200 -15.51 -36.87 -0.65
C ARG A 200 -14.76 -37.16 -1.94
#